data_AF-A0A090EC07-F1
#
_entry.id   AF-A0A090EC07-F1
#
_cell.length_a   1.000
_cell.length_b   1.000
_cell.length_c   1.000
_cell.angle_alpha   90.00
_cell.angle_beta   90.00
_cell.angle_gamma   90.00
#
_symmetry.space_group_name_H-M   'P 1'
#
loop_
_entity.id
_entity.type
_entity.pdbx_description
1 polymer ?
#
loop_
_entity_poly.entity_id
_entity_poly.type
_entity_poly.pdbx_seq_one_letter_code
_entity_poly.pdbx_strand_id
1 'polypeptide(L)'
;MFQNDREVWPERLSSWGYVVLVVDSFSTRGVHDTCDGLLVDRVYDAYGALDFLSKSRSVDPTRIALMGFSAGGITTLEAAQLGGAERLMDRKFKVAIAYYPICSTANGDMAVPTLIIVGELDDWSPAKKCRDMMARAAAREAR
;
A
#
# COMPACT_ATOMS: atom_id res chain seq x y z
N MET A 1 -11.41 -22.57 5.63
CA MET A 1 -11.43 -21.38 6.50
C MET A 1 -10.44 -20.41 5.88
N PHE A 2 -10.89 -19.28 5.35
CA PHE A 2 -9.97 -18.27 4.80
C PHE A 2 -9.14 -17.74 5.97
N GLN A 3 -7.81 -17.85 5.87
CA GLN A 3 -6.92 -17.34 6.90
C GLN A 3 -6.92 -15.80 6.84
N ASN A 4 -6.79 -15.15 8.00
CA ASN A 4 -6.77 -13.71 8.12
C ASN A 4 -5.45 -13.15 7.55
N ASP A 5 -5.51 -12.26 6.56
CA ASP A 5 -4.32 -11.67 5.93
C ASP A 5 -3.39 -10.98 6.95
N ARG A 6 -3.97 -10.42 8.03
CA ARG A 6 -3.23 -9.78 9.12
C ARG A 6 -2.43 -10.75 9.99
N GLU A 7 -2.68 -12.04 9.87
CA GLU A 7 -1.95 -13.09 10.59
C GLU A 7 -0.96 -13.79 9.64
N VAL A 8 -1.43 -14.17 8.46
CA VAL A 8 -0.63 -14.97 7.51
C VAL A 8 0.58 -14.24 6.97
N TRP A 9 0.39 -13.00 6.52
CA TRP A 9 1.47 -12.26 5.86
C TRP A 9 2.59 -11.84 6.82
N PRO A 10 2.29 -11.33 8.03
CA PRO A 10 3.34 -11.03 9.00
C PRO A 10 4.16 -12.26 9.41
N GLU A 11 3.52 -13.40 9.64
CA GLU A 11 4.23 -14.65 9.95
C GLU A 11 5.12 -15.09 8.78
N ARG A 12 4.57 -15.09 7.56
CA ARG A 12 5.29 -15.48 6.35
C ARG A 12 6.49 -14.57 6.08
N LEU A 13 6.29 -13.25 6.10
CA LEU A 13 7.37 -12.29 5.87
C LEU A 13 8.44 -12.37 6.96
N SER A 14 8.04 -12.57 8.22
CA SER A 14 8.99 -12.79 9.32
C SER A 14 9.79 -14.07 9.13
N SER A 15 9.16 -15.16 8.64
CA SER A 15 9.86 -16.42 8.32
C SER A 15 10.92 -16.27 7.22
N TRP A 16 10.81 -15.23 6.39
CA TRP A 16 11.80 -14.89 5.36
C TRP A 16 12.90 -13.95 5.86
N GLY A 17 12.85 -13.55 7.13
CA GLY A 17 13.85 -12.68 7.78
C GLY A 17 13.54 -11.19 7.75
N TYR A 18 12.30 -10.78 7.42
CA TYR A 18 11.89 -9.38 7.50
C TYR A 18 11.41 -9.01 8.90
N VAL A 19 11.66 -7.76 9.30
CA VAL A 19 10.94 -7.12 10.41
C VAL A 19 9.60 -6.61 9.85
N VAL A 20 8.50 -7.00 10.48
CA VAL A 20 7.14 -6.62 10.05
C VAL A 20 6.47 -5.75 11.10
N LEU A 21 5.83 -4.67 10.64
CA LEU A 21 4.91 -3.87 11.44
C LEU A 21 3.54 -3.87 10.76
N VAL A 22 2.52 -4.37 11.45
CA VAL A 22 1.12 -4.26 11.02
C VAL A 22 0.57 -2.94 11.57
N VAL A 23 0.16 -2.05 10.67
CA VAL A 23 -0.32 -0.71 11.05
C VAL A 23 -1.81 -0.75 11.39
N ASP A 24 -2.15 -0.38 12.62
CA ASP A 24 -3.52 -0.15 13.04
C ASP A 24 -3.90 1.32 12.88
N SER A 25 -4.63 1.60 11.82
CA SER A 25 -5.16 2.93 11.52
C SER A 25 -6.51 3.25 12.19
N PHE A 26 -7.11 2.31 12.90
CA PHE A 26 -8.53 2.38 13.24
C PHE A 26 -8.79 2.54 14.73
N SER A 27 -8.09 1.79 15.59
CA SER A 27 -8.43 1.73 17.02
C SER A 27 -8.37 3.09 17.71
N THR A 28 -7.37 3.91 17.42
CA THR A 28 -7.23 5.25 18.01
C THR A 28 -8.24 6.27 17.47
N ARG A 29 -8.91 5.94 16.36
CA ARG A 29 -9.93 6.77 15.70
C ARG A 29 -11.36 6.31 16.00
N GLY A 30 -11.54 5.25 16.81
CA GLY A 30 -12.85 4.68 17.12
C GLY A 30 -13.56 4.08 15.91
N VAL A 31 -12.81 3.66 14.89
CA VAL A 31 -13.38 3.05 13.68
C VAL A 31 -13.46 1.54 13.88
N HIS A 32 -14.67 1.00 13.82
CA HIS A 32 -14.94 -0.42 14.02
C HIS A 32 -15.38 -1.14 12.73
N ASP A 33 -16.00 -0.40 11.81
CA ASP A 33 -16.38 -0.88 10.49
C ASP A 33 -15.99 0.16 9.43
N THR A 34 -15.27 -0.29 8.41
CA THR A 34 -14.84 0.53 7.27
C THR A 34 -15.86 0.58 6.14
N CYS A 35 -16.90 -0.26 6.19
CA CYS A 35 -17.96 -0.33 5.18
C CYS A 35 -19.10 0.68 5.45
N ASP A 36 -19.24 1.17 6.68
CA ASP A 36 -20.36 2.02 7.11
C ASP A 36 -20.05 3.54 7.07
N GLY A 37 -18.88 3.95 6.59
CA GLY A 37 -18.44 5.35 6.68
C GLY A 37 -17.41 5.79 5.64
N LEU A 38 -16.93 7.03 5.81
CA LEU A 38 -15.88 7.60 4.96
C LEU A 38 -14.57 6.83 5.17
N LEU A 39 -13.91 6.46 4.07
CA LEU A 39 -12.55 5.91 4.13
C LEU A 39 -11.63 6.92 4.81
N VAL A 40 -11.09 6.53 5.96
CA VAL A 40 -10.08 7.34 6.67
C VAL A 40 -8.81 7.40 5.84
N ASP A 41 -8.22 8.59 5.73
CA ASP A 41 -6.89 8.74 5.15
C ASP A 41 -5.85 8.04 6.03
N ARG A 42 -5.12 7.11 5.43
CA ARG A 42 -4.13 6.23 6.09
C ARG A 42 -2.74 6.39 5.49
N VAL A 43 -2.56 7.29 4.53
CA VAL A 43 -1.27 7.48 3.85
C VAL A 43 -0.21 7.94 4.86
N TYR A 44 -0.55 8.87 5.74
CA TYR A 44 0.38 9.36 6.76
C TYR A 44 0.58 8.37 7.92
N ASP A 45 -0.36 7.45 8.17
CA ASP A 45 -0.11 6.33 9.10
C ASP A 45 0.97 5.40 8.56
N ALA A 46 0.95 5.12 7.24
CA ALA A 46 1.99 4.34 6.58
C ALA A 46 3.36 5.04 6.69
N TYR A 47 3.41 6.35 6.46
CA TYR A 47 4.66 7.11 6.63
C TYR A 47 5.13 7.23 8.07
N GLY A 48 4.21 7.32 9.04
CA GLY A 48 4.55 7.22 10.47
C GLY A 48 5.16 5.86 10.81
N ALA A 49 4.64 4.78 10.24
CA ALA A 49 5.19 3.44 10.37
C ALA A 49 6.57 3.30 9.72
N LEU A 50 6.79 3.93 8.56
CA LEU A 50 8.10 4.02 7.92
C LEU A 50 9.13 4.72 8.84
N ASP A 51 8.77 5.87 9.41
CA ASP A 51 9.64 6.61 10.32
C ASP A 51 9.93 5.80 11.59
N PHE A 52 8.91 5.17 12.17
CA PHE A 52 9.08 4.28 13.34
C PHE A 52 10.05 3.13 13.06
N LEU A 53 9.85 2.40 11.96
CA LEU A 53 10.73 1.30 11.57
C LEU A 53 12.16 1.79 11.30
N SER A 54 12.32 2.96 10.70
CA SER A 54 13.63 3.53 10.37
C SER A 54 14.51 3.82 11.59
N LYS A 55 13.91 3.94 12.78
CA LYS A 55 14.62 4.17 14.06
C LYS A 55 15.02 2.87 14.76
N SER A 56 14.52 1.72 14.30
CA SER A 56 14.85 0.42 14.88
C SER A 56 16.24 -0.04 14.43
N ARG A 57 17.06 -0.52 15.37
CA ARG A 57 18.40 -1.07 15.07
C ARG A 57 18.37 -2.35 14.24
N SER A 58 17.23 -3.04 14.20
CA SER A 58 17.05 -4.29 13.45
C SER A 58 16.54 -4.06 12.03
N VAL A 59 16.34 -2.80 11.62
CA VAL A 59 15.82 -2.42 10.32
C VAL A 59 16.85 -1.57 9.59
N ASP A 60 17.12 -1.91 8.33
CA ASP A 60 17.84 -1.04 7.42
C ASP A 60 16.87 0.05 6.91
N PRO A 61 17.06 1.33 7.26
CA PRO A 61 16.12 2.39 6.92
C PRO A 61 16.03 2.67 5.41
N THR A 62 16.92 2.10 4.59
CA THR A 62 16.92 2.22 3.13
C THR A 62 16.19 1.06 2.42
N ARG A 63 15.74 0.05 3.17
CA ARG A 63 15.14 -1.19 2.66
C ARG A 63 13.78 -1.50 3.29
N ILE A 64 12.93 -0.49 3.46
CA ILE A 64 11.57 -0.65 3.99
C ILE A 64 10.55 -0.69 2.85
N ALA A 65 9.71 -1.72 2.80
CA ALA A 65 8.64 -1.89 1.82
C ALA A 65 7.26 -1.57 2.41
N LEU A 66 6.32 -1.14 1.57
CA LEU A 66 4.90 -1.01 1.92
C LEU A 66 4.08 -2.11 1.25
N MET A 67 3.22 -2.79 2.00
CA MET A 67 2.30 -3.80 1.50
C MET A 67 0.90 -3.55 2.04
N GLY A 68 -0.12 -3.58 1.18
CA GLY A 68 -1.50 -3.37 1.57
C GLY A 68 -2.52 -4.14 0.73
N PHE A 69 -3.69 -4.35 1.31
CA PHE A 69 -4.77 -5.21 0.77
C PHE A 69 -6.08 -4.44 0.67
N SER A 70 -6.84 -4.59 -0.44
CA SER A 70 -8.11 -3.88 -0.68
C SER A 70 -7.98 -2.38 -0.43
N ALA A 71 -8.70 -1.84 0.56
CA ALA A 71 -8.57 -0.44 0.96
C ALA A 71 -7.13 -0.09 1.39
N GLY A 72 -6.40 -0.99 2.04
CA GLY A 72 -4.97 -0.78 2.31
C GLY A 72 -4.10 -0.81 1.04
N GLY A 73 -4.54 -1.53 0.01
CA GLY A 73 -3.94 -1.49 -1.33
C GLY A 73 -4.11 -0.12 -1.99
N ILE A 74 -5.28 0.52 -1.82
CA ILE A 74 -5.51 1.92 -2.23
C ILE A 74 -4.50 2.85 -1.56
N THR A 75 -4.40 2.79 -0.23
CA THR A 75 -3.43 3.58 0.54
C THR A 75 -1.99 3.31 0.09
N THR A 76 -1.67 2.08 -0.29
CA THR A 76 -0.34 1.71 -0.80
C THR A 76 -0.04 2.38 -2.14
N LEU A 77 -1.01 2.43 -3.06
CA LEU A 77 -0.86 3.14 -4.33
C LEU A 77 -0.75 4.65 -4.12
N GLU A 78 -1.57 5.23 -3.23
CA GLU A 78 -1.56 6.66 -2.92
C GLU A 78 -0.24 7.11 -2.27
N ALA A 79 0.29 6.31 -1.33
CA ALA A 79 1.60 6.57 -0.72
C ALA A 79 2.75 6.42 -1.73
N ALA A 80 2.64 5.50 -2.68
CA ALA A 80 3.67 5.29 -3.70
C ALA A 80 3.57 6.25 -4.90
N GLN A 81 2.50 7.05 -4.99
CA GLN A 81 2.24 7.89 -6.16
C GLN A 81 3.26 9.03 -6.27
N LEU A 82 3.87 9.16 -7.46
CA LEU A 82 4.76 10.25 -7.78
C LEU A 82 4.01 11.58 -7.74
N GLY A 83 4.58 12.56 -7.07
CA GLY A 83 3.97 13.88 -6.98
C GLY A 83 2.93 14.05 -5.85
N GLY A 84 2.57 12.96 -5.17
CA GLY A 84 1.57 12.95 -4.09
C GLY A 84 2.16 13.20 -2.70
N ALA A 85 1.59 12.53 -1.69
CA ALA A 85 2.05 12.59 -0.30
C ALA A 85 3.54 12.27 -0.15
N GLU A 86 4.05 11.40 -1.03
CA GLU A 86 5.47 11.11 -1.20
C GLU A 86 6.32 12.37 -1.11
N ARG A 87 5.99 13.45 -1.83
CA ARG A 87 6.81 14.66 -1.89
C ARG A 87 6.99 15.37 -0.55
N LEU A 88 6.06 15.18 0.37
CA LEU A 88 6.06 15.81 1.69
C LEU A 88 6.90 15.03 2.71
N MET A 89 7.38 13.84 2.33
CA MET A 89 8.06 12.93 3.25
C MET A 89 9.56 12.92 3.00
N ASP A 90 10.36 13.00 4.07
CA ASP A 90 11.82 12.92 3.98
C ASP A 90 12.29 11.49 3.61
N ARG A 91 11.62 10.49 4.18
CA ARG A 91 11.89 9.07 3.91
C ARG A 91 10.85 8.51 2.97
N LYS A 92 11.29 7.67 2.04
CA LYS A 92 10.44 7.00 1.05
C LYS A 92 10.50 5.49 1.27
N PHE A 93 9.43 4.81 0.91
CA PHE A 93 9.46 3.35 0.78
C PHE A 93 10.41 2.94 -0.34
N LYS A 94 10.96 1.74 -0.27
CA LYS A 94 11.83 1.17 -1.31
C LYS A 94 11.01 0.56 -2.46
N VAL A 95 9.91 -0.11 -2.12
CA VAL A 95 8.96 -0.76 -3.03
C VAL A 95 7.56 -0.74 -2.41
N ALA A 96 6.54 -0.84 -3.26
CA ALA A 96 5.14 -0.91 -2.85
C ALA A 96 4.45 -2.15 -3.45
N ILE A 97 3.62 -2.85 -2.66
CA ILE A 97 2.89 -4.05 -3.08
C ILE A 97 1.41 -3.88 -2.73
N ALA A 98 0.56 -3.74 -3.74
CA ALA A 98 -0.87 -3.56 -3.58
C ALA A 98 -1.65 -4.79 -4.04
N TYR A 99 -2.31 -5.46 -3.09
CA TYR A 99 -3.22 -6.57 -3.34
C TYR A 99 -4.64 -6.06 -3.55
N TYR A 100 -5.23 -6.43 -4.70
CA TYR A 100 -6.59 -6.11 -5.14
C TYR A 100 -7.04 -4.68 -4.78
N PRO A 101 -6.28 -3.65 -5.20
CA PRO A 101 -6.66 -2.26 -4.93
C PRO A 101 -7.72 -1.76 -5.91
N ILE A 102 -8.46 -0.73 -5.52
CA ILE A 102 -9.26 0.06 -6.48
C ILE A 102 -8.32 0.98 -7.27
N CYS A 103 -7.75 0.49 -8.37
CA CYS A 103 -6.73 1.22 -9.15
C CYS A 103 -7.21 2.55 -9.78
N SER A 104 -8.51 2.83 -9.82
CA SER A 104 -9.01 4.11 -10.35
C SER A 104 -8.70 5.32 -9.45
N THR A 105 -8.25 5.10 -8.22
CA THR A 105 -7.87 6.18 -7.29
C THR A 105 -6.46 6.73 -7.53
N ALA A 106 -5.64 6.02 -8.31
CA ALA A 106 -4.28 6.42 -8.64
C ALA A 106 -4.14 6.74 -10.14
N ASN A 107 -3.17 7.59 -10.47
CA ASN A 107 -2.88 7.91 -11.87
C ASN A 107 -1.99 6.85 -12.55
N GLY A 108 -1.24 6.07 -11.77
CA GLY A 108 -0.31 5.04 -12.23
C GLY A 108 1.15 5.49 -12.31
N ASP A 109 1.45 6.77 -12.12
CA ASP A 109 2.82 7.29 -12.06
C ASP A 109 3.36 7.05 -10.64
N MET A 110 4.28 6.10 -10.49
CA MET A 110 4.76 5.63 -9.18
C MET A 110 6.17 6.14 -8.93
N ALA A 111 6.44 6.65 -7.73
CA ALA A 111 7.77 7.12 -7.32
C ALA A 111 8.75 5.97 -7.04
N VAL A 112 8.23 4.76 -6.84
CA VAL A 112 8.97 3.56 -6.48
C VAL A 112 8.46 2.38 -7.31
N PRO A 113 9.25 1.29 -7.46
CA PRO A 113 8.74 0.07 -8.07
C PRO A 113 7.50 -0.43 -7.30
N THR A 114 6.39 -0.55 -8.04
CA THR A 114 5.08 -0.92 -7.48
C THR A 114 4.55 -2.18 -8.16
N LEU A 115 4.23 -3.19 -7.36
CA LEU A 115 3.59 -4.42 -7.80
C LEU A 115 2.11 -4.39 -7.45
N ILE A 116 1.25 -4.65 -8.44
CA ILE A 116 -0.19 -4.78 -8.28
C ILE A 116 -0.58 -6.24 -8.54
N ILE A 117 -1.27 -6.86 -7.58
CA ILE A 117 -1.77 -8.24 -7.70
C ILE A 117 -3.29 -8.19 -7.63
N VAL A 118 -3.97 -8.48 -8.74
CA VAL A 118 -5.43 -8.40 -8.85
C VAL A 118 -5.98 -9.66 -9.53
N GLY A 119 -7.15 -10.12 -9.08
CA GLY A 119 -7.83 -11.27 -9.69
C GLY A 119 -8.59 -10.88 -10.96
N GLU A 120 -8.51 -11.69 -12.02
CA GLU A 120 -9.23 -11.43 -13.28
C GLU A 120 -10.74 -11.33 -13.09
N LEU A 121 -11.29 -12.13 -12.17
CA LEU A 121 -12.73 -12.28 -11.92
C LEU A 121 -13.22 -11.48 -10.71
N ASP A 122 -12.41 -10.56 -10.19
CA ASP A 122 -12.81 -9.68 -9.09
C ASP A 122 -13.87 -8.67 -9.59
N ASP A 123 -15.08 -8.75 -9.04
CA ASP A 123 -16.21 -7.88 -9.35
C ASP A 123 -16.28 -6.64 -8.43
N TRP A 124 -15.50 -6.62 -7.35
CA TRP A 124 -15.37 -5.50 -6.43
C TRP A 124 -14.27 -4.52 -6.86
N SER A 125 -13.11 -5.05 -7.25
CA SER A 125 -11.96 -4.29 -7.77
C SER A 125 -11.54 -4.76 -9.18
N PRO A 126 -12.34 -4.43 -10.23
CA PRO A 126 -12.13 -5.03 -11.54
C PRO A 126 -10.73 -4.81 -12.11
N ALA A 127 -10.03 -5.90 -12.45
CA ALA A 127 -8.66 -5.89 -13.00
C ALA A 127 -8.49 -4.95 -14.21
N LYS A 128 -9.56 -4.77 -15.00
CA LYS A 128 -9.58 -3.81 -16.12
C LYS A 128 -9.19 -2.40 -15.67
N LYS A 129 -9.61 -1.95 -14.48
CA LYS A 129 -9.27 -0.60 -13.97
C LYS A 129 -7.76 -0.44 -13.74
N CYS A 130 -7.08 -1.48 -13.28
CA CYS A 130 -5.63 -1.49 -13.13
C CYS A 130 -4.91 -1.49 -14.49
N ARG A 131 -5.38 -2.29 -15.45
CA ARG A 131 -4.85 -2.27 -16.82
C ARG A 131 -5.00 -0.90 -17.47
N ASP A 132 -6.19 -0.31 -17.37
CA ASP A 132 -6.47 1.01 -17.91
C ASP A 132 -5.56 2.08 -17.27
N MET A 133 -5.32 2.01 -15.94
CA MET A 133 -4.40 2.90 -15.23
C MET A 133 -2.96 2.78 -15.76
N MET A 134 -2.44 1.55 -15.85
CA MET A 134 -1.09 1.30 -16.36
C MET A 134 -0.91 1.76 -17.81
N ALA A 135 -1.92 1.52 -18.67
CA ALA A 135 -1.89 1.98 -20.05
C ALA A 135 -1.83 3.51 -20.15
N ARG A 136 -2.57 4.23 -19.28
CA ARG A 136 -2.51 5.70 -19.21
C ARG A 136 -1.14 6.19 -18.72
N ALA A 137 -0.52 5.51 -17.75
CA ALA A 137 0.81 5.85 -17.26
C ALA A 137 1.88 5.68 -18.34
N ALA A 138 1.91 4.52 -19.00
CA ALA A 138 2.83 4.25 -20.10
C ALA A 138 2.68 5.28 -21.24
N ALA A 139 1.44 5.68 -21.56
CA ALA A 139 1.18 6.71 -22.57
C ALA A 139 1.66 8.13 -22.17
N ARG A 140 1.82 8.41 -20.87
CA ARG A 140 2.42 9.67 -20.38
C ARG A 140 3.94 9.61 -20.42
N GLU A 141 4.55 8.49 -20.04
CA GLU A 141 6.01 8.30 -20.09
C GLU A 141 6.56 8.37 -21.53
N ALA A 142 5.75 7.97 -22.52
CA ALA A 142 6.13 8.03 -23.93
C ALA A 142 6.04 9.42 -24.57
N ARG A 143 5.60 10.46 -23.84
CA ARG A 143 5.48 11.85 -24.30
C ARG A 143 6.66 12.69 -23.82
#